data_AF-A0A173LWL6-F1
#
_entry.id   AF-A0A173LWL6-F1
#
_cell.length_a   1.000
_cell.length_b   1.000
_cell.length_c   1.000
_cell.angle_alpha   90.00
_cell.angle_beta   90.00
_cell.angle_gamma   90.00
#
_symmetry.space_group_name_H-M   'P 1'
#
loop_
_entity.id
_entity.type
_entity.pdbx_description
1 polymer ?
#
loop_
_entity_poly.entity_id
_entity_poly.type
_entity_poly.pdbx_seq_one_letter_code
_entity_poly.pdbx_strand_id
1 'polypeptide(L)' 'MSTSENITQSDGELVSALSVVEDQPLENRAEGYAKLYDDLRAQLEGGDIPSRD' A
#
# COMPACT_ATOMS: atom_id res chain seq x y z
N MET A 1 6.33 12.57 -17.48
CA MET A 1 6.44 13.02 -16.07
C MET A 1 5.41 12.35 -15.15
N SER A 2 4.76 11.26 -15.56
CA SER A 2 3.60 10.70 -14.84
C SER A 2 3.94 9.70 -13.72
N THR A 3 5.17 9.17 -13.64
CA THR A 3 5.56 8.21 -12.60
C THR A 3 5.83 8.87 -11.25
N SER A 4 6.45 10.05 -11.22
CA SER A 4 6.77 10.73 -9.96
C SER A 4 5.54 11.26 -9.21
N GLU A 5 4.51 11.72 -9.94
CA GLU A 5 3.25 12.15 -9.32
C GLU A 5 2.44 10.96 -8.78
N ASN A 6 2.49 9.82 -9.47
CA ASN A 6 1.81 8.59 -9.04
C ASN A 6 2.43 8.02 -7.74
N ILE A 7 3.76 7.98 -7.65
CA ILE A 7 4.47 7.51 -6.43
C ILE A 7 4.11 8.38 -5.22
N THR A 8 4.07 9.71 -5.39
CA THR A 8 3.76 10.63 -4.27
C THR A 8 2.30 10.47 -3.78
N GLN A 9 1.36 10.17 -4.67
CA GLN A 9 -0.02 9.88 -4.30
C GLN A 9 -0.14 8.52 -3.58
N SER A 10 0.56 7.48 -4.08
CA SER A 10 0.60 6.16 -3.44
C SER A 10 1.22 6.20 -2.04
N ASP A 11 2.24 7.03 -1.82
CA ASP A 11 2.85 7.21 -0.50
C ASP A 11 1.86 7.79 0.52
N GLY A 12 1.03 8.77 0.11
CA GLY A 12 0.00 9.35 0.98
C GLY A 12 -1.12 8.35 1.34
N GLU A 13 -1.50 7.50 0.39
CA GLU A 13 -2.47 6.42 0.60
C GLU A 13 -1.93 5.36 1.57
N LEU A 14 -0.66 4.97 1.43
CA LEU A 14 0.01 4.04 2.33
C LEU A 14 0.13 4.58 3.75
N VAL A 15 0.53 5.85 3.92
CA VAL A 15 0.59 6.50 5.23
C VAL A 15 -0.78 6.52 5.90
N SER A 16 -1.84 6.85 5.14
CA SER A 16 -3.21 6.85 5.66
C SER A 16 -3.67 5.45 6.09
N ALA A 17 -3.37 4.43 5.30
CA ALA A 17 -3.70 3.04 5.63
C ALA A 17 -2.94 2.53 6.86
N LEU A 18 -1.66 2.92 7.01
CA LEU A 18 -0.85 2.60 8.18
C LEU A 18 -1.44 3.20 9.46
N SER A 19 -1.90 4.46 9.43
CA SER A 19 -2.56 5.11 10.57
C SER A 19 -3.81 4.36 11.02
N VAL A 20 -4.60 3.83 10.08
CA VAL A 20 -5.80 3.02 10.42
C VAL A 20 -5.42 1.73 11.13
N VAL A 21 -4.29 1.09 10.79
CA VAL A 21 -3.78 -0.09 11.51
C VAL A 21 -3.29 0.29 12.91
N GLU A 22 -2.60 1.42 13.02
CA GLU A 22 -2.05 1.90 14.30
C GLU A 22 -3.14 2.36 15.28
N ASP A 23 -4.31 2.77 14.81
CA ASP A 23 -5.44 3.09 15.69
C ASP A 23 -6.13 1.86 16.29
N GLN A 24 -5.78 0.65 15.85
CA GLN A 24 -6.33 -0.60 16.37
C GLN A 24 -5.70 -1.00 17.72
N PRO A 25 -6.41 -1.82 18.54
CA PRO A 25 -5.82 -2.50 19.69
C PRO A 25 -4.58 -3.30 19.31
N LEU A 26 -3.60 -3.36 20.22
CA LEU A 26 -2.28 -3.94 19.96
C LEU A 26 -2.36 -5.38 19.45
N GLU A 27 -3.28 -6.17 20.00
CA GLU A 27 -3.55 -7.56 19.62
C GLU A 27 -3.96 -7.74 18.15
N ASN A 28 -4.55 -6.70 17.53
CA ASN A 28 -5.05 -6.75 16.16
C ASN A 28 -4.05 -6.17 15.16
N ARG A 29 -3.08 -5.36 15.62
CA ARG A 29 -2.15 -4.66 14.71
C ARG A 29 -1.32 -5.61 13.87
N ALA A 30 -0.90 -6.75 14.43
CA ALA A 30 -0.10 -7.73 13.69
C ALA A 30 -0.82 -8.25 12.45
N GLU A 31 -2.10 -8.57 12.56
CA GLU A 31 -2.94 -8.99 11.43
C GLU A 31 -3.13 -7.84 10.43
N GLY A 32 -3.40 -6.63 10.93
CA GLY A 32 -3.53 -5.43 10.10
C GLY A 32 -2.28 -5.12 9.27
N TYR A 33 -1.08 -5.23 9.87
CA TYR A 33 0.18 -5.04 9.16
C TYR A 33 0.44 -6.13 8.12
N ALA A 34 0.15 -7.39 8.44
CA ALA A 34 0.31 -8.49 7.50
C ALA A 34 -0.56 -8.27 6.26
N LYS A 35 -1.82 -7.87 6.45
CA LYS A 35 -2.71 -7.52 5.35
C LYS A 35 -2.21 -6.35 4.51
N LEU A 36 -1.80 -5.26 5.17
CA LEU A 36 -1.27 -4.08 4.48
C LEU A 36 -0.02 -4.42 3.64
N TYR A 37 0.85 -5.27 4.17
CA TYR A 37 2.02 -5.76 3.45
C TYR A 37 1.63 -6.59 2.21
N ASP A 38 0.69 -7.52 2.35
CA ASP A 38 0.22 -8.36 1.24
C ASP A 38 -0.42 -7.51 0.14
N ASP A 39 -1.23 -6.51 0.51
CA ASP A 39 -1.88 -5.58 -0.43
C ASP A 39 -0.82 -4.73 -1.18
N LEU A 40 0.18 -4.19 -0.47
CA LEU A 40 1.29 -3.44 -1.08
C LEU A 40 2.12 -4.33 -2.01
N ARG A 41 2.42 -5.55 -1.56
CA ARG A 41 3.17 -6.52 -2.37
C ARG A 41 2.43 -6.85 -3.66
N ALA A 42 1.13 -7.11 -3.59
CA ALA A 42 0.31 -7.40 -4.76
C ALA A 42 0.26 -6.21 -5.74
N GLN A 43 0.22 -4.97 -5.23
CA GLN A 43 0.27 -3.78 -6.07
C GLN A 43 1.62 -3.63 -6.78
N LEU A 44 2.73 -3.87 -6.08
CA LEU A 44 4.07 -3.77 -6.65
C LEU A 44 4.39 -4.91 -7.63
N GLU A 45 3.97 -6.13 -7.32
CA GLU A 45 4.16 -7.30 -8.19
C GLU A 45 3.18 -7.29 -9.39
N GLY A 46 1.97 -6.76 -9.22
CA GLY A 46 0.96 -6.62 -10.28
C GLY A 46 1.12 -5.38 -11.16
N GLY A 47 1.87 -4.37 -10.70
CA GLY A 47 2.15 -3.14 -11.43
C GLY A 47 3.17 -3.28 -12.58
N ASP A 48 3.84 -4.43 -12.71
CA ASP A 48 4.79 -4.75 -13.79
C ASP A 48 4.14 -5.48 -14.98
N ILE A 49 2.84 -5.25 -15.23
CA ILE A 49 2.23 -5.62 -16.51
C ILE A 49 2.12 -4.34 -17.33
N PRO A 50 3.08 -4.02 -18.22
CA PRO A 50 2.85 -3.00 -19.23
C PRO A 50 1.67 -3.48 -20.08
N SER A 51 0.54 -2.76 -20.01
CA SER A 51 -0.52 -2.87 -21.00
C SER A 51 0.10 -2.56 -22.35
N ARG A 52 0.38 -3.62 -23.10
CA ARG A 52 0.83 -3.55 -24.49
C ARG A 52 -0.42 -3.44 -25.36
N ASP A 53 -0.78 -2.21 -25.69
CA ASP A 53 -1.49 -1.89 -26.94
C ASP A 53 -0.49 -1.62 -28.06
#